data_AF-A0AAW9DKN9-F1
#
_entry.id   AF-A0AAW9DKN9-F1
#
_cell.length_a   1.000
_cell.length_b   1.000
_cell.length_c   1.000
_cell.angle_alpha   90.00
_cell.angle_beta   90.00
_cell.angle_gamma   90.00
#
_symmetry.space_group_name_H-M   'P 1'
#
loop_
_entity.id
_entity.type
_entity.pdbx_description
1 polymer ?
#
loop_
_entity_poly.entity_id
_entity_poly.type
_entity_poly.pdbx_seq_one_letter_code
_entity_poly.pdbx_strand_id
1 'polypeptide(L)'
;MPDPRSPYFPDIRLLNPLAAGLAKPHGQKKLADIQRRIGRLIEKSNGIGQHYEITVTPDETGAKAASITWVKAPLEGSMLTHPGVYCLRSNETTWDAATLWHTYTMLTDLEAVFRGLKSELGLRPVFHHKADRTEGHLFITVLAYQLVQAMVV
;
A
#
# COMPACT_ATOMS: atom_id res chain seq x y z
N MET A 1 4.06 16.45 2.42
CA MET A 1 4.71 15.41 3.25
C MET A 1 4.07 14.08 2.89
N PRO A 2 4.80 13.01 2.54
CA PRO A 2 4.19 11.74 2.15
C PRO A 2 3.50 11.10 3.36
N ASP A 3 2.31 10.53 3.16
CA ASP A 3 1.50 9.92 4.21
C ASP A 3 2.21 8.71 4.87
N PRO A 4 2.47 8.73 6.19
CA PRO A 4 3.07 7.61 6.91
C PRO A 4 2.18 6.36 6.98
N ARG A 5 0.89 6.44 6.61
CA ARG A 5 -0.06 5.33 6.60
C ARG A 5 -0.31 4.74 5.21
N SER A 6 0.41 5.20 4.18
CA SER A 6 0.22 4.70 2.82
C SER A 6 0.48 3.19 2.75
N PRO A 7 -0.50 2.36 2.34
CA PRO A 7 -0.35 0.92 2.16
C PRO A 7 0.60 0.57 1.00
N TYR A 8 1.11 1.57 0.27
CA TYR A 8 2.05 1.44 -0.85
C TYR A 8 3.52 1.32 -0.44
N PHE A 9 3.81 0.97 0.82
CA PHE A 9 5.15 0.56 1.25
C PHE A 9 5.26 -0.97 1.43
N PRO A 10 5.41 -1.79 0.36
CA PRO A 10 5.67 -3.21 0.54
C PRO A 10 7.14 -3.63 0.27
N ASP A 11 7.45 -4.76 0.89
CA ASP A 11 8.43 -5.81 0.55
C ASP A 11 9.92 -5.69 0.90
N ILE A 12 10.55 -4.51 0.98
CA ILE A 12 12.00 -4.49 1.32
C ILE A 12 12.29 -4.94 2.77
N ARG A 13 11.31 -4.80 3.68
CA ARG A 13 11.40 -5.30 5.07
C ARG A 13 11.52 -6.84 5.13
N LEU A 14 11.19 -7.56 4.06
CA LEU A 14 11.32 -9.02 3.98
C LEU A 14 12.77 -9.48 3.76
N LEU A 15 13.72 -8.57 3.54
CA LEU A 15 15.16 -8.88 3.57
C LEU A 15 15.64 -9.24 4.98
N ASN A 16 15.07 -8.63 6.04
CA ASN A 16 15.36 -8.98 7.43
C ASN A 16 15.14 -10.47 7.75
N PRO A 17 13.94 -11.04 7.53
CA PRO A 17 13.70 -12.45 7.78
C PRO A 17 14.48 -13.37 6.83
N LEU A 18 14.82 -12.91 5.61
CA LEU A 18 15.66 -13.67 4.69
C LEU A 18 17.10 -13.80 5.20
N ALA A 19 17.69 -12.70 5.67
CA ALA A 19 19.02 -12.68 6.28
C ALA A 19 19.05 -13.48 7.59
N ALA A 20 18.05 -13.30 8.46
CA ALA A 20 17.91 -14.10 9.68
C ALA A 20 17.71 -15.60 9.39
N GLY A 21 17.10 -15.95 8.25
CA GLY A 21 16.91 -17.31 7.80
C GLY A 21 18.21 -18.04 7.43
N LEU A 22 19.26 -17.32 7.05
CA LEU A 22 20.58 -17.91 6.75
C LEU A 22 21.25 -18.51 8.00
N ALA A 23 20.96 -17.96 9.18
CA ALA A 23 21.44 -18.48 10.46
C ALA A 23 20.72 -19.77 10.91
N LYS A 24 19.56 -20.12 10.32
CA LYS A 24 18.78 -21.29 10.74
C LYS A 24 19.34 -22.60 10.15
N PRO A 25 19.25 -23.73 10.88
CA PRO A 25 19.78 -25.03 10.43
C PRO A 25 19.07 -25.58 9.17
N HIS A 26 17.76 -25.35 9.00
CA HIS A 26 16.97 -25.80 7.84
C HIS A 26 16.68 -24.69 6.81
N GLY A 27 17.42 -23.57 6.86
CA GLY A 27 17.27 -22.49 5.89
C GLY A 27 17.84 -22.85 4.52
N GLN A 28 17.22 -22.38 3.43
CA GLN A 28 17.80 -22.48 2.08
C GLN A 28 19.05 -21.60 2.02
N LYS A 29 20.24 -22.19 1.92
CA LYS A 29 21.53 -21.46 1.93
C LYS A 29 22.20 -21.39 0.56
N LYS A 30 21.66 -22.08 -0.45
CA LYS A 30 22.23 -22.14 -1.78
C LYS A 30 22.19 -20.75 -2.43
N LEU A 31 23.35 -20.26 -2.87
CA LEU A 31 23.51 -18.88 -3.33
C LEU A 31 22.58 -18.54 -4.50
N ALA A 32 22.47 -19.43 -5.48
CA ALA A 32 21.59 -19.24 -6.65
C ALA A 32 20.11 -19.09 -6.26
N ASP A 33 19.62 -19.86 -5.28
CA ASP A 33 18.23 -19.79 -4.83
C ASP A 33 17.95 -18.53 -4.03
N ILE A 34 18.93 -18.08 -3.22
CA ILE A 34 18.86 -16.82 -2.48
C ILE A 34 18.85 -15.63 -3.45
N GLN A 35 19.74 -15.60 -4.44
CA GLN A 35 19.74 -14.55 -5.46
C GLN A 35 18.44 -14.51 -6.25
N ARG A 36 17.89 -15.68 -6.63
CA ARG A 36 16.59 -15.76 -7.31
C ARG A 36 15.44 -15.22 -6.44
N ARG A 37 15.48 -15.49 -5.13
CA ARG A 37 14.47 -15.03 -4.18
C ARG A 37 14.57 -13.52 -3.92
N ILE A 38 15.78 -12.97 -3.86
CA ILE A 38 16.02 -11.52 -3.83
C ILE A 38 15.49 -10.88 -5.12
N GLY A 39 15.78 -11.46 -6.29
CA GLY A 39 15.25 -10.96 -7.57
C GLY A 39 13.71 -10.91 -7.60
N ARG A 40 13.03 -11.95 -7.13
CA ARG A 40 11.56 -11.96 -7.00
C ARG A 40 11.04 -10.92 -6.01
N LEU A 41 11.78 -10.62 -4.94
CA LEU A 41 11.41 -9.57 -3.99
C LEU A 41 11.55 -8.18 -4.64
N ILE A 42 12.62 -7.95 -5.40
CA ILE A 42 12.80 -6.71 -6.17
C ILE A 42 11.68 -6.55 -7.20
N GLU A 43 11.35 -7.60 -7.94
CA GLU A 43 10.25 -7.60 -8.93
C GLU A 43 8.90 -7.23 -8.29
N LYS A 44 8.57 -7.80 -7.13
CA LYS A 44 7.32 -7.50 -6.40
C LYS A 44 7.28 -6.11 -5.77
N SER A 45 8.44 -5.50 -5.54
CA SER A 45 8.56 -4.20 -4.86
C SER A 45 8.19 -2.99 -5.72
N ASN A 46 7.57 -3.18 -6.91
CA ASN A 46 7.01 -2.12 -7.76
C ASN A 46 7.96 -0.92 -8.00
N GLY A 47 9.24 -1.19 -8.28
CA GLY A 47 10.24 -0.16 -8.55
C GLY A 47 10.94 0.42 -7.31
N ILE A 48 10.57 0.02 -6.08
CA ILE A 48 11.30 0.42 -4.87
C ILE A 48 12.70 -0.21 -4.82
N GLY A 49 12.86 -1.43 -5.34
CA GLY A 49 14.14 -2.15 -5.34
C GLY A 49 15.29 -1.42 -6.02
N GLN A 50 15.03 -0.46 -6.92
CA GLN A 50 16.07 0.39 -7.53
C GLN A 50 16.75 1.34 -6.53
N HIS A 51 16.17 1.51 -5.34
CA HIS A 51 16.70 2.36 -4.27
C HIS A 51 17.54 1.59 -3.24
N TYR A 52 17.80 0.32 -3.50
CA TYR A 52 18.51 -0.56 -2.58
C TYR A 52 19.63 -1.29 -3.31
N GLU A 53 20.85 -1.12 -2.81
CA GLU A 53 21.98 -1.93 -3.21
C GLU A 53 22.05 -3.14 -2.29
N ILE A 54 21.91 -4.35 -2.85
CA ILE A 54 21.88 -5.61 -2.10
C ILE A 54 23.12 -6.42 -2.46
N THR A 55 23.99 -6.64 -1.48
CA THR A 55 25.21 -7.44 -1.62
C THR A 55 25.05 -8.75 -0.87
N VAL A 56 25.28 -9.87 -1.57
CA VAL A 56 25.28 -11.22 -0.98
C VAL A 56 26.73 -11.71 -0.95
N THR A 57 27.30 -11.89 0.24
CA THR A 57 28.65 -12.43 0.37
C THR A 57 28.61 -13.96 0.37
N PRO A 58 29.27 -14.64 -0.59
CA PRO A 58 29.38 -16.09 -0.58
C PRO A 58 30.29 -16.60 0.55
N ASP A 59 30.07 -17.85 0.96
CA ASP A 59 30.95 -18.64 1.82
C ASP A 59 32.25 -19.04 1.08
N GLU A 60 33.29 -19.50 1.78
CA GLU A 60 34.63 -19.82 1.24
C GLU A 60 34.60 -20.85 0.09
N THR A 61 33.53 -21.64 0.00
CA THR A 61 33.30 -22.65 -1.05
C THR A 61 32.47 -22.12 -2.24
N GLY A 62 32.04 -20.86 -2.24
CA GLY A 62 31.25 -20.23 -3.31
C GLY A 62 29.81 -20.73 -3.48
N ALA A 63 29.43 -21.83 -2.83
CA ALA A 63 28.14 -22.50 -3.03
C ALA A 63 27.00 -21.98 -2.15
N LYS A 64 27.32 -21.35 -1.01
CA LYS A 64 26.35 -20.89 -0.01
C LYS A 64 26.45 -19.39 0.21
N ALA A 65 25.32 -18.74 0.49
CA ALA A 65 25.28 -17.36 0.95
C ALA A 65 25.58 -17.30 2.45
N ALA A 66 26.63 -16.59 2.84
CA ALA A 66 27.03 -16.44 4.24
C ALA A 66 26.33 -15.25 4.90
N SER A 67 26.18 -14.14 4.18
CA SER A 67 25.46 -12.97 4.67
C SER A 67 24.82 -12.19 3.53
N ILE A 68 23.77 -11.43 3.85
CA ILE A 68 23.10 -10.50 2.95
C ILE A 68 23.16 -9.14 3.63
N THR A 69 23.76 -8.16 2.98
CA THR A 69 23.80 -6.77 3.43
C THR A 69 23.10 -5.91 2.39
N TRP A 70 22.37 -4.88 2.84
CA TRP A 70 21.73 -3.93 1.92
C TRP A 70 21.87 -2.51 2.43
N VAL A 71 22.08 -1.58 1.50
CA VAL A 71 22.16 -0.14 1.77
C VAL A 71 21.10 0.57 0.94
N LYS A 72 20.39 1.52 1.57
CA LYS A 72 19.42 2.36 0.86
C LYS A 72 20.19 3.45 0.12
N ALA A 73 20.33 3.29 -1.20
CA ALA A 73 20.95 4.25 -2.10
C ALA A 73 19.86 4.86 -3.00
N PRO A 74 19.30 6.04 -2.63
CA PRO A 74 18.19 6.61 -3.37
C PRO A 74 18.65 7.13 -4.75
N LEU A 75 18.23 6.44 -5.82
CA LEU A 75 18.39 6.93 -7.20
C LEU A 75 17.72 8.30 -7.42
N GLU A 76 18.48 9.25 -7.97
CA GLU A 76 17.98 10.58 -8.37
C GLU A 76 16.97 10.49 -9.52
N GLY A 77 15.98 11.39 -9.53
CA GLY A 77 14.94 11.44 -10.56
C GLY A 77 13.83 10.38 -10.44
N SER A 78 13.79 9.59 -9.37
CA SER A 78 12.69 8.65 -9.12
C SER A 78 11.55 9.28 -8.31
N MET A 79 10.38 8.62 -8.27
CA MET A 79 9.28 9.01 -7.36
C MET A 79 9.67 9.06 -5.87
N LEU A 80 10.76 8.39 -5.46
CA LEU A 80 11.25 8.40 -4.08
C LEU A 80 12.09 9.65 -3.77
N THR A 81 12.87 10.15 -4.74
CA THR A 81 13.68 11.37 -4.59
C THR A 81 12.92 12.62 -5.04
N HIS A 82 12.01 12.48 -6.00
CA HIS A 82 11.16 13.53 -6.55
C HIS A 82 9.70 13.08 -6.52
N PRO A 83 9.09 12.94 -5.33
CA PRO A 83 7.67 12.67 -5.24
C PRO A 83 6.94 13.83 -5.94
N GLY A 84 6.06 13.51 -6.89
CA GLY A 84 5.27 14.51 -7.59
C GLY A 84 4.57 15.45 -6.60
N VAL A 85 4.55 16.75 -6.91
CA VAL A 85 3.92 17.74 -6.04
C VAL A 85 2.41 17.70 -6.25
N TYR A 86 1.67 17.41 -5.19
CA TYR A 86 0.21 17.56 -5.18
C TYR A 86 -0.14 19.01 -4.87
N CYS A 87 -0.78 19.70 -5.81
CA CYS A 87 -1.32 21.04 -5.62
C CYS A 87 -2.84 20.97 -5.42
N LEU A 88 -3.31 21.39 -4.25
CA LEU A 88 -4.73 21.57 -3.96
C LEU A 88 -5.14 23.00 -4.29
N ARG A 89 -6.18 23.15 -5.11
CA ARG A 89 -6.81 24.44 -5.40
C ARG A 89 -8.13 24.52 -4.65
N SER A 90 -8.31 25.57 -3.86
CA SER A 90 -9.55 25.85 -3.14
C SER A 90 -9.94 27.32 -3.29
N ASN A 91 -11.23 27.60 -3.17
CA ASN A 91 -11.77 28.95 -2.98
C ASN A 91 -11.80 29.37 -1.51
N GLU A 92 -11.56 28.43 -0.59
CA GLU A 92 -11.43 28.70 0.84
C GLU A 92 -10.09 29.38 1.14
N THR A 93 -10.16 30.52 1.83
CA THR A 93 -8.99 31.40 2.08
C THR A 93 -8.66 31.53 3.56
N THR A 94 -9.53 31.04 4.44
CA THR A 94 -9.39 31.16 5.89
C THR A 94 -8.74 29.94 6.54
N TRP A 95 -8.72 28.79 5.85
CA TRP A 95 -8.21 27.54 6.40
C TRP A 95 -6.70 27.42 6.25
N ASP A 96 -6.08 26.75 7.22
CA ASP A 96 -4.67 26.38 7.14
C ASP A 96 -4.45 25.18 6.19
N ALA A 97 -3.19 24.97 5.79
CA ALA A 97 -2.83 23.89 4.88
C ALA A 97 -3.15 22.50 5.46
N ALA A 98 -3.06 22.33 6.78
CA ALA A 98 -3.34 21.07 7.46
C ALA A 98 -4.83 20.70 7.39
N THR A 99 -5.71 21.66 7.69
CA THR A 99 -7.17 21.49 7.58
C THR A 99 -7.57 21.23 6.14
N LEU A 100 -7.04 22.02 5.19
CA LEU A 100 -7.34 21.85 3.77
C LEU A 100 -6.94 20.46 3.25
N TRP A 101 -5.74 19.99 3.63
CA TRP A 101 -5.27 18.65 3.31
C TRP A 101 -6.13 17.57 3.96
N HIS A 102 -6.47 17.73 5.25
CA HIS A 102 -7.31 16.77 5.96
C HIS A 102 -8.69 16.66 5.30
N THR A 103 -9.35 17.78 5.04
CA THR A 103 -10.65 17.80 4.37
C THR A 103 -10.59 17.20 2.96
N TYR A 104 -9.54 17.50 2.19
CA TYR A 104 -9.34 16.84 0.89
C TYR A 104 -9.19 15.32 1.05
N THR A 105 -8.40 14.87 2.03
CA THR A 105 -8.18 13.44 2.28
C THR A 105 -9.45 12.74 2.74
N MET A 106 -10.34 13.41 3.48
CA MET A 106 -11.67 12.88 3.85
C MET A 106 -12.52 12.48 2.64
N LEU A 107 -12.29 13.04 1.44
CA LEU A 107 -12.96 12.59 0.22
C LEU A 107 -12.60 11.13 -0.12
N THR A 108 -11.36 10.72 0.14
CA THR A 108 -10.93 9.33 -0.04
C THR A 108 -11.65 8.39 0.94
N ASP A 109 -11.84 8.82 2.18
CA ASP A 109 -12.61 8.06 3.17
C ASP A 109 -14.08 7.94 2.71
N LEU A 110 -14.66 9.03 2.19
CA LEU A 110 -16.00 9.04 1.61
C LEU A 110 -16.13 8.07 0.41
N GLU A 111 -15.11 7.98 -0.45
CA GLU A 111 -15.07 7.00 -1.53
C GLU A 111 -15.04 5.56 -1.01
N ALA A 112 -14.32 5.29 0.09
CA ALA A 112 -14.30 3.98 0.74
C ALA A 112 -15.69 3.62 1.28
N VAL A 113 -16.39 4.59 1.89
CA VAL A 113 -17.78 4.45 2.33
C VAL A 113 -18.70 4.12 1.15
N PHE A 114 -18.61 4.87 0.05
CA PHE A 114 -19.41 4.60 -1.15
C PHE A 114 -19.09 3.25 -1.79
N ARG A 115 -17.85 2.78 -1.69
CA ARG A 115 -17.46 1.44 -2.13
C ARG A 115 -18.16 0.39 -1.29
N GLY A 116 -18.14 0.51 0.03
CA GLY A 116 -18.85 -0.39 0.95
C GLY A 116 -20.36 -0.39 0.73
N LEU A 117 -20.95 0.78 0.53
CA LEU A 117 -22.38 0.91 0.17
C LEU A 117 -22.72 0.12 -1.10
N LYS A 118 -21.85 0.19 -2.12
CA LYS A 118 -22.05 -0.48 -3.41
C LYS A 118 -21.77 -1.98 -3.39
N SER A 119 -20.81 -2.45 -2.59
CA SER A 119 -20.42 -3.86 -2.52
C SER A 119 -21.22 -4.63 -1.47
N GLU A 120 -21.08 -4.26 -0.20
CA GLU A 120 -21.58 -5.03 0.95
C GLU A 120 -23.08 -4.82 1.18
N LEU A 121 -23.53 -3.57 1.06
CA LEU A 121 -24.91 -3.17 1.31
C LEU A 121 -25.78 -3.21 0.06
N GLY A 122 -25.22 -3.70 -1.06
CA GLY A 122 -25.97 -4.00 -2.27
C GLY A 122 -26.60 -2.77 -2.93
N LEU A 123 -26.06 -1.56 -2.76
CA LEU A 123 -26.64 -0.34 -3.36
C LEU A 123 -26.75 -0.44 -4.88
N ARG A 124 -25.95 -1.28 -5.55
CA ARG A 124 -26.05 -1.53 -7.00
C ARG A 124 -27.26 -2.40 -7.34
N PRO A 125 -28.32 -1.84 -7.96
CA PRO A 125 -29.45 -2.63 -8.40
C PRO A 125 -29.40 -2.74 -9.93
N VAL A 126 -29.12 -3.92 -10.49
CA VAL A 126 -29.11 -4.08 -11.96
C VAL A 126 -30.53 -4.16 -12.55
N PHE A 127 -31.56 -4.34 -11.71
CA PHE A 127 -32.92 -4.67 -12.14
C PHE A 127 -34.01 -3.69 -11.66
N HIS A 128 -33.64 -2.55 -11.07
CA HIS A 128 -34.63 -1.54 -10.66
C HIS A 128 -34.97 -0.64 -11.86
N HIS A 129 -36.10 -0.93 -12.50
CA HIS A 129 -36.55 -0.20 -13.70
C HIS A 129 -37.57 0.92 -13.38
N LYS A 130 -38.01 1.05 -12.13
CA LYS A 130 -38.94 2.09 -11.67
C LYS A 130 -38.24 3.04 -10.70
N ALA A 131 -38.48 4.34 -10.85
CA ALA A 131 -37.86 5.38 -10.03
C ALA A 131 -38.13 5.15 -8.53
N ASP A 132 -39.39 4.95 -8.13
CA ASP A 132 -39.79 4.77 -6.73
C ASP A 132 -39.09 3.59 -6.04
N ARG A 133 -38.82 2.50 -6.79
CA ARG A 133 -38.10 1.34 -6.25
C ARG A 133 -36.63 1.66 -6.02
N THR A 134 -36.03 2.48 -6.88
CA THR A 134 -34.64 2.91 -6.75
C THR A 134 -34.47 3.84 -5.55
N GLU A 135 -35.42 4.74 -5.35
CA GLU A 135 -35.46 5.64 -4.19
C GLU A 135 -35.60 4.88 -2.87
N GLY A 136 -36.56 3.94 -2.80
CA GLY A 136 -36.73 3.10 -1.62
C GLY A 136 -35.51 2.25 -1.29
N HIS A 137 -34.84 1.68 -2.31
CA HIS A 137 -33.60 0.92 -2.14
C HIS A 137 -32.47 1.80 -1.62
N LEU A 138 -32.26 2.99 -2.20
CA LEU A 138 -31.27 3.96 -1.75
C LEU A 138 -31.51 4.33 -0.27
N PHE A 139 -32.76 4.61 0.09
CA PHE A 139 -33.12 4.97 1.47
C PHE A 139 -32.78 3.87 2.47
N ILE A 140 -33.14 2.62 2.18
CA ILE A 140 -32.85 1.48 3.05
C ILE A 140 -31.34 1.22 3.15
N THR A 141 -30.60 1.31 2.04
CA THR A 141 -29.14 1.12 2.05
C THR A 141 -28.43 2.18 2.91
N VAL A 142 -28.85 3.44 2.85
CA VAL A 142 -28.30 4.51 3.71
C VAL A 142 -28.58 4.24 5.19
N LEU A 143 -29.80 3.83 5.54
CA LEU A 143 -30.16 3.47 6.92
C LEU A 143 -29.34 2.26 7.44
N ALA A 144 -29.20 1.23 6.60
CA ALA A 144 -28.43 0.05 6.96
C ALA A 144 -26.94 0.38 7.16
N TYR A 145 -26.37 1.28 6.36
CA TYR A 145 -25.02 1.77 6.57
C TYR A 145 -24.87 2.52 7.88
N GLN A 146 -25.81 3.39 8.23
CA GLN A 146 -25.79 4.12 9.50
C GLN A 146 -25.82 3.16 10.70
N LEU A 147 -26.60 2.08 10.62
CA LEU A 147 -26.63 1.04 11.64
C LEU A 147 -25.28 0.32 11.76
N VAL A 148 -24.67 -0.07 10.64
CA VAL A 148 -23.35 -0.72 10.64
C VAL A 148 -22.28 0.19 11.25
N GLN A 149 -22.26 1.47 10.88
CA GLN A 149 -21.32 2.44 11.47
C GLN A 149 -21.54 2.58 12.97
N ALA A 150 -22.79 2.66 13.43
CA ALA A 150 -23.11 2.78 14.86
C ALA A 150 -22.74 1.54 15.69
N MET A 151 -22.60 0.36 15.08
CA MET A 151 -22.22 -0.88 15.76
C MET A 151 -20.70 -1.14 15.73
N VAL A 152 -19.97 -0.52 14.80
CA VAL A 152 -18.52 -0.72 14.59
C VAL A 152 -17.69 0.38 15.30
N VAL A 153 -18.32 1.47 15.72
CA VAL A 153 -17.75 2.50 16.62
C VAL A 153 -18.02 2.13 18.07
#